data_AF-A0A937TVI5-F1
#
_entry.id   AF-A0A937TVI5-F1
#
_cell.length_a   1.000
_cell.length_b   1.000
_cell.length_c   1.000
_cell.angle_alpha   90.00
_cell.angle_beta   90.00
_cell.angle_gamma   90.00
#
_symmetry.space_group_name_H-M   'P 1'
#
loop_
_entity.id
_entity.type
_entity.pdbx_description
1 polymer ?
#
loop_
_entity_poly.entity_id
_entity_poly.type
_entity_poly.pdbx_seq_one_letter_code
_entity_poly.pdbx_strand_id
1 'polypeptide(L)'
;MPPRSQPEQWKAEHPANRRTREVRALLRNWIVVISERQFNLLAEEYKLSPTQRKLVRKLLGGLTEDRELTDAMNISRENVSCQFGRIFKKMHVRSRAQVLYTFISDAKSTDP
;
A
#
# COMPACT_ATOMS: atom_id res chain seq x y z
N MET A 1 -12.35 -50.04 -14.48
CA MET A 1 -12.76 -48.68 -14.87
C MET A 1 -12.98 -47.88 -13.60
N PRO A 2 -12.17 -46.84 -13.28
CA PRO A 2 -12.47 -45.97 -12.15
C PRO A 2 -13.46 -44.87 -12.58
N PRO A 3 -14.29 -44.34 -11.65
CA PRO A 3 -15.27 -43.31 -11.97
C PRO A 3 -14.59 -41.94 -12.18
N ARG A 4 -15.18 -41.14 -13.08
CA ARG A 4 -14.80 -39.74 -13.37
C ARG A 4 -14.84 -38.89 -12.09
N SER A 5 -13.68 -38.43 -11.65
CA SER A 5 -13.57 -37.34 -10.67
C SER A 5 -14.12 -36.04 -11.27
N GLN A 6 -15.22 -35.53 -10.71
CA GLN A 6 -15.72 -34.19 -10.98
C GLN A 6 -14.71 -33.14 -10.47
N PRO A 7 -14.54 -31.99 -11.14
CA PRO A 7 -13.61 -30.97 -10.67
C PRO A 7 -14.14 -30.34 -9.38
N GLU A 8 -13.38 -30.49 -8.31
CA GLU A 8 -13.64 -29.90 -7.00
C GLU A 8 -13.84 -28.39 -7.13
N GLN A 9 -15.06 -27.95 -6.84
CA GLN A 9 -15.47 -26.55 -6.67
C GLN A 9 -14.89 -25.91 -5.39
N TRP A 10 -13.72 -26.38 -4.92
CA TRP A 10 -13.14 -26.05 -3.61
C TRP A 10 -12.22 -24.83 -3.60
N LYS A 11 -12.31 -23.94 -4.60
CA LYS A 11 -11.85 -22.56 -4.39
C LYS A 11 -12.89 -21.79 -3.59
N ALA A 12 -13.22 -22.35 -2.44
CA ALA A 12 -13.88 -21.70 -1.32
C ALA A 12 -13.18 -20.36 -1.09
N GLU A 13 -13.99 -19.31 -1.05
CA GLU A 13 -13.63 -17.98 -0.60
C GLU A 13 -12.81 -18.09 0.69
N HIS A 14 -11.49 -17.98 0.57
CA HIS A 14 -10.64 -18.00 1.76
C HIS A 14 -11.02 -16.81 2.64
N PRO A 15 -11.23 -16.99 3.95
CA PRO A 15 -11.61 -15.90 4.87
C PRO A 15 -10.55 -14.79 4.92
N ALA A 16 -9.29 -15.11 4.60
CA ALA A 16 -8.23 -14.13 4.38
C ALA A 16 -8.58 -13.11 3.28
N ASN A 17 -9.25 -13.54 2.22
CA ASN A 17 -9.59 -12.70 1.06
C ASN A 17 -10.75 -11.73 1.36
N ARG A 18 -11.66 -12.10 2.27
CA ARG A 18 -12.75 -11.22 2.74
C ARG A 18 -12.23 -10.09 3.61
N ARG A 19 -11.36 -10.41 4.59
CA ARG A 19 -10.69 -9.40 5.43
C ARG A 19 -9.87 -8.41 4.60
N THR A 20 -9.12 -8.88 3.61
CA THR A 20 -8.34 -8.01 2.73
C THR A 20 -9.24 -7.11 1.88
N ARG A 21 -10.40 -7.59 1.41
CA ARG A 21 -11.38 -6.79 0.67
C ARG A 21 -12.04 -5.70 1.52
N GLU A 22 -12.46 -6.02 2.73
CA GLU A 22 -13.05 -5.05 3.66
C GLU A 22 -12.04 -3.99 4.08
N VAL A 23 -10.80 -4.39 4.39
CA VAL A 23 -9.71 -3.43 4.67
C VAL A 23 -9.41 -2.56 3.45
N ARG A 24 -9.39 -3.11 2.22
CA ARG A 24 -9.24 -2.30 1.00
C ARG A 24 -10.41 -1.36 0.74
N ALA A 25 -11.63 -1.72 1.11
CA ALA A 25 -12.80 -0.86 0.98
C ALA A 25 -12.77 0.28 2.02
N LEU A 26 -12.41 -0.03 3.27
CA LEU A 26 -12.21 0.96 4.33
C LEU A 26 -11.05 1.91 4.01
N LEU A 27 -9.93 1.37 3.52
CA LEU A 27 -8.83 2.16 3.02
C LEU A 27 -9.29 3.04 1.86
N ARG A 28 -9.98 2.52 0.84
CA ARG A 28 -10.46 3.35 -0.29
C ARG A 28 -11.35 4.53 0.13
N ASN A 29 -12.14 4.37 1.21
CA ASN A 29 -12.96 5.45 1.75
C ASN A 29 -12.15 6.45 2.62
N TRP A 30 -11.08 5.99 3.27
CA TRP A 30 -10.15 6.83 4.06
C TRP A 30 -9.02 7.46 3.22
N ILE A 31 -8.80 6.98 2.00
CA ILE A 31 -7.68 7.37 1.15
C ILE A 31 -7.87 8.76 0.50
N VAL A 32 -9.09 9.30 0.52
CA VAL A 32 -9.39 10.66 0.07
C VAL A 32 -9.01 11.73 1.13
N VAL A 33 -8.32 11.36 2.21
CA VAL A 33 -8.03 12.27 3.33
C VAL A 33 -6.84 13.21 3.08
N ILE A 34 -5.94 12.90 2.14
CA ILE A 34 -4.73 13.71 1.88
C ILE A 34 -4.81 14.40 0.52
N SER A 35 -4.86 15.73 0.52
CA SER A 35 -4.78 16.54 -0.71
C SER A 35 -3.41 16.40 -1.38
N GLU A 36 -3.35 16.69 -2.69
CA GLU A 36 -2.07 16.68 -3.42
C GLU A 36 -1.04 17.63 -2.81
N ARG A 37 -1.49 18.78 -2.30
CA ARG A 37 -0.62 19.75 -1.62
C ARG A 37 -0.03 19.17 -0.34
N GLN A 38 -0.85 18.61 0.55
CA GLN A 38 -0.38 17.95 1.78
C GLN A 38 0.61 16.82 1.45
N PHE A 39 0.29 15.99 0.46
CA PHE A 39 1.18 14.91 0.03
C PHE A 39 2.54 15.46 -0.41
N ASN A 40 2.57 16.52 -1.22
CA ASN A 40 3.81 17.09 -1.72
C ASN A 40 4.66 17.70 -0.59
N LEU A 41 4.04 18.41 0.36
CA LEU A 41 4.72 18.97 1.53
C LEU A 41 5.36 17.86 2.39
N LEU A 42 4.60 16.84 2.76
CA LEU A 42 5.10 15.72 3.56
C LEU A 42 6.20 14.94 2.81
N ALA A 43 6.02 14.74 1.49
CA ALA A 43 7.03 14.08 0.68
C ALA A 43 8.35 14.88 0.61
N GLU A 44 8.30 16.20 0.71
CA GLU A 44 9.47 17.08 0.80
C GLU A 44 10.09 17.05 2.20
N GLU A 45 9.28 17.13 3.24
CA GLU A 45 9.69 17.02 4.64
C GLU A 45 10.47 15.72 4.90
N TYR A 46 9.91 14.59 4.47
CA TYR A 46 10.55 13.28 4.54
C TYR A 46 11.64 13.06 3.47
N LYS A 47 11.92 14.06 2.63
CA LYS A 47 12.92 14.02 1.56
C LYS A 47 12.77 12.80 0.65
N LEU A 48 11.54 12.40 0.32
CA LEU A 48 11.25 11.24 -0.51
C LEU A 48 11.69 11.47 -1.96
N SER A 49 12.40 10.51 -2.54
CA SER A 49 12.80 10.56 -3.95
C SER A 49 11.59 10.40 -4.88
N PRO A 50 11.68 10.75 -6.18
CA PRO A 50 10.56 10.61 -7.11
C PRO A 50 9.95 9.20 -7.15
N THR A 51 10.80 8.17 -7.13
CA THR A 51 10.34 6.77 -7.08
C THR A 51 9.63 6.45 -5.77
N GLN A 52 10.16 6.91 -4.64
CA GLN A 52 9.55 6.71 -3.32
C GLN A 52 8.20 7.43 -3.23
N ARG A 53 8.08 8.65 -3.76
CA ARG A 53 6.81 9.38 -3.85
C ARG A 53 5.77 8.60 -4.63
N LYS A 54 6.12 8.06 -5.80
CA LYS A 54 5.20 7.22 -6.59
C LYS A 54 4.75 5.99 -5.78
N LEU A 55 5.68 5.33 -5.11
CA LEU A 55 5.43 4.12 -4.33
C LEU A 55 4.51 4.38 -3.14
N VAL A 56 4.74 5.48 -2.41
CA VAL A 56 3.85 5.92 -1.33
C VAL A 56 2.49 6.35 -1.88
N ARG A 57 2.40 7.04 -3.03
CA ARG A 57 1.09 7.33 -3.66
C ARG A 57 0.32 6.07 -4.01
N LYS A 58 0.98 5.01 -4.49
CA LYS A 58 0.32 3.72 -4.76
C LYS A 58 -0.14 3.04 -3.47
N LEU A 59 0.69 3.10 -2.42
CA LEU A 59 0.33 2.59 -1.09
C LEU A 59 -0.89 3.34 -0.51
N LEU A 60 -0.85 4.67 -0.53
CA LEU A 60 -1.98 5.54 -0.19
C LEU A 60 -3.15 5.34 -1.15
N GLY A 61 -2.97 4.79 -2.36
CA GLY A 61 -4.06 4.39 -3.26
C GLY A 61 -4.67 3.02 -2.93
N GLY A 62 -4.18 2.35 -1.89
CA GLY A 62 -4.68 1.06 -1.41
C GLY A 62 -3.93 -0.16 -1.95
N LEU A 63 -2.84 0.03 -2.70
CA LEU A 63 -1.99 -1.08 -3.16
C LEU A 63 -0.99 -1.42 -2.07
N THR A 64 -1.31 -2.44 -1.27
CA THR A 64 -0.54 -2.81 -0.07
C THR A 64 0.37 -4.02 -0.28
N GLU A 65 0.09 -4.83 -1.31
CA GLU A 65 0.83 -6.06 -1.60
C GLU A 65 1.98 -5.83 -2.58
N ASP A 66 3.08 -6.56 -2.38
CA ASP A 66 4.27 -6.47 -3.24
C ASP A 66 3.92 -6.68 -4.71
N ARG A 67 3.10 -7.69 -4.99
CA ARG A 67 2.70 -8.03 -6.36
C ARG A 67 1.96 -6.88 -7.04
N GLU A 68 1.03 -6.25 -6.34
CA GLU A 68 0.28 -5.11 -6.89
C GLU A 68 1.19 -3.92 -7.15
N LEU A 69 2.18 -3.69 -6.28
CA LEU A 69 3.16 -2.63 -6.44
C LEU A 69 4.17 -2.91 -7.55
N THR A 70 4.63 -4.17 -7.70
CA THR A 70 5.50 -4.56 -8.81
C THR A 70 4.80 -4.37 -10.13
N ASP A 71 3.55 -4.81 -10.23
CA ASP A 71 2.75 -4.72 -11.46
C ASP A 71 2.44 -3.24 -11.78
N ALA A 72 2.06 -2.44 -10.77
CA ALA A 72 1.70 -1.04 -10.97
C ALA A 72 2.88 -0.10 -11.23
N MET A 73 4.10 -0.49 -10.83
CA MET A 73 5.30 0.33 -11.00
C MET A 73 6.28 -0.23 -12.04
N ASN A 74 6.02 -1.43 -12.56
CA ASN A 74 6.92 -2.16 -13.46
C ASN A 74 8.35 -2.26 -12.91
N ILE A 75 8.48 -2.65 -11.63
CA ILE A 75 9.78 -2.88 -10.96
C ILE A 75 9.79 -4.24 -10.26
N SER A 76 10.97 -4.78 -9.98
CA SER A 76 11.10 -6.06 -9.27
C SER A 76 10.65 -5.97 -7.81
N ARG A 77 10.22 -7.11 -7.25
CA ARG A 77 9.85 -7.22 -5.82
C ARG A 77 11.00 -6.79 -4.90
N GLU A 78 12.23 -7.16 -5.24
CA GLU A 78 13.41 -6.76 -4.48
C GLU A 78 13.62 -5.25 -4.49
N ASN A 79 13.38 -4.59 -5.62
CA ASN A 79 13.41 -3.14 -5.68
C ASN A 79 12.28 -2.52 -4.82
N VAL A 80 11.06 -3.04 -4.86
CA VAL A 80 9.97 -2.61 -3.96
C VAL A 80 10.40 -2.69 -2.49
N SER A 81 10.96 -3.83 -2.08
CA SER A 81 11.45 -4.05 -0.72
C SER A 81 12.57 -3.05 -0.35
N CYS A 82 13.55 -2.87 -1.23
CA CYS A 82 14.65 -1.92 -1.03
C CYS A 82 14.14 -0.47 -0.89
N GLN A 83 13.21 -0.04 -1.75
CA GLN A 83 12.62 1.29 -1.67
C GLN A 83 11.87 1.49 -0.36
N PHE A 84 11.07 0.51 0.08
CA PHE A 84 10.41 0.59 1.39
C PHE A 84 11.40 0.65 2.55
N GLY A 85 12.48 -0.13 2.52
CA GLY A 85 13.54 -0.04 3.55
C GLY A 85 14.14 1.36 3.64
N ARG A 86 14.29 2.07 2.52
CA ARG A 86 14.74 3.46 2.49
C ARG A 86 13.66 4.44 2.98
N ILE A 87 12.40 4.22 2.63
CA ILE A 87 11.26 5.03 3.12
C ILE A 87 11.13 4.90 4.64
N PHE A 88 11.21 3.68 5.16
CA PHE A 88 11.15 3.39 6.60
C PHE A 88 12.20 4.15 7.38
N LYS A 89 13.45 4.18 6.87
CA LYS A 89 14.53 4.97 7.47
C LYS A 89 14.24 6.48 7.48
N LYS A 90 13.73 7.03 6.37
CA LYS A 90 13.43 8.47 6.23
C LYS A 90 12.29 8.93 7.11
N MET A 91 11.28 8.09 7.27
CA MET A 91 10.09 8.38 8.08
C MET A 91 10.21 7.90 9.53
N HIS A 92 11.33 7.27 9.89
CA HIS A 92 11.53 6.67 11.21
C HIS A 92 10.46 5.64 11.62
N VAL A 93 9.96 4.88 10.65
CA VAL A 93 8.93 3.83 10.85
C VAL A 93 9.48 2.44 10.56
N ARG A 94 8.73 1.39 10.92
CA ARG A 94 9.13 -0.02 10.78
C ARG A 94 8.26 -0.83 9.83
N SER A 95 7.14 -0.29 9.35
CA SER A 95 6.22 -1.02 8.49
C SER A 95 5.47 -0.13 7.52
N ARG A 96 4.90 -0.73 6.46
CA ARG A 96 4.05 -0.02 5.48
C ARG A 96 2.79 0.55 6.12
N ALA A 97 2.21 -0.16 7.08
CA ALA A 97 1.06 0.32 7.82
C ALA A 97 1.41 1.59 8.62
N GLN A 98 2.60 1.64 9.22
CA GLN A 98 3.07 2.86 9.88
C GLN A 98 3.34 3.99 8.88
N VAL A 99 3.87 3.71 7.69
CA VAL A 99 3.98 4.73 6.63
C VAL A 99 2.62 5.37 6.34
N LEU A 100 1.56 4.56 6.15
CA LEU A 100 0.20 5.05 5.93
C LEU A 100 -0.31 5.89 7.11
N TYR A 101 -0.17 5.37 8.33
CA TYR A 101 -0.62 6.06 9.54
C TYR A 101 0.09 7.40 9.74
N THR A 102 1.42 7.44 9.60
CA THR A 102 2.23 8.65 9.71
C THR A 102 1.80 9.69 8.68
N PHE A 103 1.66 9.32 7.40
CA PHE A 103 1.18 10.26 6.37
C PHE A 103 -0.19 10.86 6.70
N ILE A 104 -1.14 10.04 7.16
CA ILE A 104 -2.49 10.52 7.50
C ILE A 104 -2.45 11.39 8.76
N SER A 105 -1.67 11.00 9.76
CA SER A 105 -1.51 11.75 11.02
C SER A 105 -0.91 13.13 10.75
N ASP A 106 0.17 13.20 9.99
CA ASP A 106 0.89 14.44 9.77
C ASP A 106 0.17 15.36 8.80
N ALA A 107 -0.57 14.79 7.83
CA ALA A 107 -1.41 15.56 6.92
C ALA A 107 -2.47 16.38 7.67
N LYS A 108 -3.05 15.83 8.74
CA LYS A 108 -3.99 16.56 9.61
C LYS A 108 -3.34 17.73 10.33
N SER A 109 -2.06 17.62 10.65
CA SER A 109 -1.27 18.69 11.29
C SER A 109 -0.81 19.76 10.31
N THR A 110 -0.91 19.51 9.00
CA THR A 110 -0.54 20.48 7.94
C THR A 110 -1.70 21.37 7.51
N ASP A 111 -2.89 21.20 8.08
CA ASP A 111 -4.05 22.07 7.87
C ASP A 111 -3.99 23.24 8.89
N PRO A 112 -4.03 24.51 8.44
CA PRO A 112 -4.03 25.67 9.33
C PRO A 112 -5.33 25.83 10.14
#